data_AF-A0A086TJ89-F1
#
_entry.id   AF-A0A086TJ89-F1
#
_cell.length_a   1.000
_cell.length_b   1.000
_cell.length_c   1.000
_cell.angle_alpha   90.00
_cell.angle_beta   90.00
_cell.angle_gamma   90.00
#
_symmetry.space_group_name_H-M   'P 1'
#
loop_
_entity.id
_entity.type
_entity.pdbx_description
1 polymer ?
#
loop_
_entity_poly.entity_id
_entity_poly.type
_entity_poly.pdbx_seq_one_letter_code
_entity_poly.pdbx_strand_id
1 'polypeptide(L)'
;MALLISQYLMRKEVIRCMCVSREWESLFTLCLWSDVSLEKVVPSLNTSRRTNTSQPTQQMSLILGHGHLIHCLSISTSTLGGRLDKAAAYALKECRNIEVLRLNQLDKGRTTSPRNNNNAFVWPAMRDLVLVNGRLRRIEMGFMGTSFDPGFLPAACVAYF
;
A
#
# COMPACT_ATOMS: atom_id res chain seq x y z
N MET A 1 -15.50 -1.51 18.16
CA MET A 1 -16.19 -0.21 18.14
C MET A 1 -15.32 0.93 17.60
N ALA A 2 -14.09 1.16 18.08
CA ALA A 2 -13.26 2.27 17.61
C ALA A 2 -13.02 2.30 16.10
N LEU A 3 -12.79 1.14 15.46
CA LEU A 3 -12.71 1.01 14.00
C LEU A 3 -13.97 1.51 13.28
N LEU A 4 -15.17 1.21 13.78
CA LEU A 4 -16.43 1.68 13.22
C LEU A 4 -16.57 3.20 13.39
N ILE A 5 -16.19 3.74 14.54
CA ILE A 5 -16.22 5.17 14.81
C ILE A 5 -15.22 5.90 13.89
N SER A 6 -14.03 5.34 13.70
CA SER A 6 -12.99 5.95 12.85
C SER A 6 -13.38 6.09 11.38
N GLN A 7 -14.33 5.28 10.89
CA GLN A 7 -14.84 5.41 9.53
C GLN A 7 -15.60 6.74 9.31
N TYR A 8 -16.11 7.35 10.37
CA TYR A 8 -16.82 8.63 10.34
C TYR A 8 -15.92 9.83 10.70
N LEU A 9 -14.66 9.57 11.05
CA LEU A 9 -13.73 10.60 11.49
C LEU A 9 -12.65 10.82 10.44
N MET A 10 -12.31 12.09 10.20
CA MET A 10 -11.12 12.43 9.45
C MET A 10 -9.86 12.00 10.22
N ARG A 11 -8.76 11.73 9.52
CA ARG A 11 -7.48 11.34 10.14
C ARG A 11 -7.03 12.31 11.24
N LYS A 12 -7.26 13.62 11.06
CA LYS A 12 -6.95 14.66 12.06
C LYS A 12 -7.79 14.51 13.34
N GLU A 13 -9.03 14.03 13.21
CA GLU A 13 -9.96 13.81 14.33
C GLU A 13 -9.60 12.52 15.06
N VAL A 14 -9.23 11.47 14.33
CA VAL A 14 -8.66 10.25 14.91
C VAL A 14 -7.43 10.55 15.78
N ILE A 15 -6.52 11.42 15.31
CA ILE A 15 -5.35 11.84 16.10
C ILE A 15 -5.78 12.59 17.36
N ARG A 16 -6.78 13.47 17.29
CA ARG A 16 -7.32 14.15 18.48
C ARG A 16 -7.94 13.17 19.47
N CYS A 17 -8.66 12.16 18.98
CA CYS A 17 -9.23 11.09 19.79
C CYS A 17 -8.14 10.32 20.55
N MET A 18 -6.97 10.08 19.95
CA MET A 18 -5.84 9.43 20.63
C MET A 18 -5.31 10.25 21.81
N CYS A 19 -5.43 11.58 21.79
CA CYS A 19 -4.96 12.44 22.87
C CYS A 19 -5.89 12.47 24.10
N VAL A 20 -7.08 11.85 24.03
CA VAL A 20 -8.08 11.89 25.11
C VAL A 20 -7.66 11.02 26.29
N SER A 21 -7.19 9.80 26.03
CA SER A 21 -6.70 8.87 27.05
C SER A 21 -5.82 7.78 26.43
N ARG A 22 -5.06 7.06 27.26
CA ARG A 22 -4.24 5.92 26.81
C ARG A 22 -5.07 4.77 26.21
N GLU A 23 -6.28 4.57 26.70
CA GLU A 23 -7.20 3.56 26.13
C GLU A 23 -7.60 3.95 24.71
N TRP A 24 -7.97 5.22 24.51
CA TRP A 24 -8.31 5.75 23.19
C TRP A 24 -7.11 5.75 22.26
N GLU A 25 -5.93 6.11 22.76
CA GLU A 25 -4.67 5.98 22.01
C GLU A 25 -4.49 4.56 21.48
N SER A 26 -4.62 3.54 22.33
CA SER A 26 -4.45 2.14 21.92
C SER A 26 -5.47 1.71 20.84
N LEU A 27 -6.74 2.10 21.01
CA LEU A 27 -7.83 1.72 20.11
C LEU A 27 -7.75 2.41 18.75
N PHE A 28 -7.40 3.71 18.74
CA PHE A 28 -7.32 4.50 17.51
C PHE A 28 -5.96 4.40 16.81
N THR A 29 -4.90 3.97 17.50
CA THR A 29 -3.62 3.62 16.84
C THR A 29 -3.85 2.56 15.77
N LEU A 30 -4.65 1.54 16.06
CA LEU A 30 -5.01 0.49 15.08
C LEU A 30 -5.76 1.07 13.87
N CYS A 31 -6.57 2.11 14.07
CA CYS A 31 -7.32 2.77 13.00
C CYS A 31 -6.40 3.53 12.04
N LEU A 32 -5.24 4.04 12.51
CA LEU A 32 -4.25 4.68 11.64
C LEU A 32 -3.58 3.71 10.66
N TRP A 33 -3.60 2.42 10.97
CA TRP A 33 -3.09 1.34 10.12
C TRP A 33 -4.14 0.80 9.15
N SER A 34 -5.42 1.19 9.28
CA SER A 34 -6.49 0.73 8.38
C SER A 34 -6.38 1.31 6.96
N ASP A 35 -5.85 2.53 6.81
CA ASP A 35 -5.64 3.22 5.53
C ASP A 35 -4.19 3.69 5.39
N VAL A 36 -3.42 2.95 4.59
CA VAL A 36 -1.97 3.12 4.42
C VAL A 36 -1.64 3.34 2.95
N SER A 37 -0.78 4.34 2.69
CA SER A 37 -0.13 4.49 1.39
C SER A 37 1.24 3.81 1.42
N LEU A 38 1.53 2.99 0.41
CA LEU A 38 2.81 2.30 0.26
C LEU A 38 4.00 3.28 0.23
N GLU A 39 3.80 4.50 -0.31
CA GLU A 39 4.79 5.59 -0.30
C GLU A 39 5.25 6.01 1.10
N LYS A 40 4.35 5.93 2.08
CA LYS A 40 4.65 6.29 3.47
C LYS A 40 5.43 5.19 4.18
N VAL A 41 5.44 3.99 3.62
CA VAL A 41 6.07 2.80 4.18
C VAL A 41 7.42 2.55 3.52
N VAL A 42 7.45 2.70 2.21
CA VAL A 42 8.61 2.52 1.35
C VAL A 42 9.09 3.93 1.01
N PRO A 43 10.05 4.50 1.77
CA PRO A 43 10.50 5.87 1.51
C PRO A 43 11.04 5.96 0.08
N SER A 44 10.55 6.98 -0.65
CA SER A 44 11.01 7.24 -2.01
C SER A 44 12.53 7.47 -2.03
N LEU A 45 13.20 7.01 -3.09
CA LEU A 45 14.65 7.16 -3.28
C LEU A 45 15.12 8.63 -3.23
N ASN A 46 14.23 9.60 -3.39
CA ASN A 46 14.55 11.02 -3.29
C ASN A 46 14.98 11.44 -1.88
N THR A 47 14.57 10.72 -0.84
CA THR A 47 15.06 10.91 0.54
C THR A 47 16.27 10.04 0.88
N SER A 48 16.60 9.05 0.04
CA SER A 48 17.66 8.05 0.28
C SER A 48 18.85 8.20 -0.67
N ARG A 49 19.33 9.43 -0.88
CA ARG A 49 20.63 9.64 -1.56
C ARG A 49 21.83 9.32 -0.66
N ARG A 50 21.63 8.81 0.56
CA ARG A 50 22.70 8.71 1.57
C ARG A 50 22.86 7.41 2.34
N THR A 51 22.02 6.39 2.17
CA THR A 51 22.17 5.15 2.96
C THR A 51 22.09 3.90 2.07
N ASN A 52 23.26 3.40 1.68
CA ASN A 52 23.48 2.04 1.18
C ASN A 52 23.38 1.04 2.35
N THR A 53 22.20 0.91 2.96
CA THR A 53 21.99 -0.09 4.01
C THR A 53 20.86 -1.02 3.61
N SER A 54 21.20 -2.30 3.48
CA SER A 54 20.33 -3.45 3.23
C SER A 54 19.46 -3.82 4.43
N GLN A 55 19.16 -2.86 5.31
CA GLN A 55 18.30 -3.08 6.47
C GLN A 55 16.89 -2.60 6.14
N PRO A 56 15.85 -3.37 6.50
CA PRO A 56 14.49 -2.86 6.47
C PRO A 56 14.44 -1.59 7.32
N THR A 57 14.06 -0.47 6.72
CA THR A 57 13.82 0.77 7.46
C THR A 57 12.79 0.48 8.56
N GLN A 58 12.85 1.20 9.70
CA GLN A 58 11.90 1.04 10.81
C GLN A 58 10.42 1.08 10.37
N GLN A 59 10.11 1.78 9.27
CA GLN A 59 8.78 1.81 8.66
C GLN A 59 8.35 0.47 8.04
N MET A 60 9.30 -0.29 7.51
CA MET A 60 9.06 -1.62 6.93
C MET A 60 8.82 -2.67 8.03
N SER A 61 9.50 -2.57 9.17
CA SER A 61 9.19 -3.40 10.36
C SER A 61 7.80 -3.15 10.94
N LEU A 62 7.27 -1.91 10.81
CA LEU A 62 5.92 -1.61 11.27
C LEU A 62 4.84 -2.27 10.38
N ILE A 63 5.06 -2.38 9.06
CA ILE A 63 4.17 -3.15 8.19
C ILE A 63 4.24 -4.65 8.45
N LEU A 64 5.43 -5.19 8.72
CA LEU A 64 5.55 -6.60 9.12
C LEU A 64 4.74 -6.90 10.40
N GLY A 65 4.61 -5.93 11.31
CA GLY A 65 3.80 -6.08 12.52
C GLY A 65 2.29 -5.82 12.33
N HIS A 66 1.91 -4.90 11.45
CA HIS A 66 0.53 -4.40 11.33
C HIS A 66 -0.14 -4.65 9.98
N GLY A 67 0.49 -5.38 9.06
CA GLY A 67 -0.03 -5.63 7.71
C GLY A 67 -1.42 -6.28 7.66
N HIS A 68 -1.76 -7.07 8.68
CA HIS A 68 -3.07 -7.69 8.85
C HIS A 68 -4.20 -6.71 9.21
N LEU A 69 -3.86 -5.50 9.68
CA LEU A 69 -4.81 -4.43 10.03
C LEU A 69 -5.10 -3.51 8.84
N ILE A 70 -4.35 -3.64 7.74
CA ILE A 70 -4.49 -2.79 6.57
C ILE A 70 -5.69 -3.28 5.75
N HIS A 71 -6.73 -2.44 5.70
CA HIS A 71 -7.96 -2.67 4.92
C HIS A 71 -7.97 -1.87 3.62
N CYS A 72 -7.35 -0.70 3.61
CA CYS A 72 -7.20 0.15 2.44
C CYS A 72 -5.71 0.34 2.18
N LEU A 73 -5.25 -0.12 1.02
CA LEU A 73 -3.89 0.07 0.55
C LEU A 73 -3.89 0.98 -0.66
N SER A 74 -3.21 2.12 -0.55
CA SER A 74 -2.95 3.01 -1.67
C SER A 74 -1.54 2.79 -2.20
N ILE A 75 -1.42 2.49 -3.49
CA ILE A 75 -0.16 2.32 -4.20
C ILE A 75 -0.08 3.40 -5.26
N SER A 76 1.05 4.10 -5.32
CA SER A 76 1.32 5.10 -6.34
C SER A 76 2.23 4.53 -7.41
N THR A 77 1.92 4.75 -8.69
CA THR A 77 2.76 4.23 -9.79
C THR A 77 4.20 4.73 -9.75
N SER A 78 4.46 5.89 -9.15
CA SER A 78 5.82 6.42 -8.95
C SER A 78 6.66 5.56 -8.00
N THR A 79 6.02 4.80 -7.08
CA THR A 79 6.70 3.83 -6.20
C THR A 79 7.00 2.50 -6.85
N LEU A 80 6.37 2.22 -7.99
CA LEU A 80 6.52 0.96 -8.74
C LEU A 80 7.62 1.04 -9.80
N GLY A 81 8.51 2.04 -9.73
CA GLY A 81 9.60 2.23 -10.67
C GLY A 81 10.95 2.39 -9.95
N GLY A 82 11.78 1.34 -9.95
CA GLY A 82 13.21 1.43 -9.59
C GLY A 82 13.65 0.45 -8.51
N ARG A 83 14.75 0.75 -7.79
CA ARG A 83 15.32 -0.15 -6.76
C ARG A 83 14.40 -0.41 -5.55
N LEU A 84 13.26 0.26 -5.47
CA LEU A 84 12.26 0.08 -4.41
C LEU A 84 11.36 -1.15 -4.63
N ASP A 85 11.49 -1.80 -5.78
CA ASP A 85 10.64 -2.91 -6.23
C ASP A 85 10.66 -4.12 -5.28
N LYS A 86 11.78 -4.40 -4.61
CA LYS A 86 11.86 -5.50 -3.64
C LYS A 86 11.18 -5.17 -2.32
N ALA A 87 11.42 -3.97 -1.78
CA ALA A 87 10.83 -3.54 -0.51
C ALA A 87 9.30 -3.40 -0.63
N ALA A 88 8.83 -2.84 -1.75
CA ALA A 88 7.43 -2.82 -2.11
C ALA A 88 6.84 -4.24 -2.18
N ALA A 89 7.48 -5.16 -2.90
CA ALA A 89 7.03 -6.54 -2.99
C ALA A 89 6.91 -7.24 -1.62
N TYR A 90 7.88 -7.03 -0.72
CA TYR A 90 7.79 -7.56 0.65
C TYR A 90 6.65 -6.94 1.46
N ALA A 91 6.49 -5.62 1.41
CA ALA A 91 5.39 -4.95 2.11
C ALA A 91 4.02 -5.44 1.61
N LEU A 92 3.87 -5.66 0.30
CA LEU A 92 2.64 -6.19 -0.29
C LEU A 92 2.30 -7.59 0.25
N LYS A 93 3.28 -8.48 0.41
CA LYS A 93 3.06 -9.85 0.93
C LYS A 93 2.49 -9.90 2.36
N GLU A 94 2.74 -8.87 3.15
CA GLU A 94 2.24 -8.77 4.53
C GLU A 94 0.82 -8.22 4.62
N CYS A 95 0.33 -7.56 3.56
CA CYS A 95 -0.98 -6.95 3.53
C CYS A 95 -2.06 -7.97 3.14
N ARG A 96 -2.43 -8.88 4.04
CA ARG A 96 -3.32 -10.04 3.73
C ARG A 96 -4.82 -9.80 3.93
N ASN A 97 -5.23 -8.60 4.30
CA ASN A 97 -6.60 -8.29 4.71
C ASN A 97 -7.16 -7.04 4.00
N ILE A 98 -6.71 -6.81 2.76
CA ILE A 98 -7.06 -5.60 2.02
C ILE A 98 -8.46 -5.77 1.46
N GLU A 99 -9.31 -4.80 1.74
CA GLU A 99 -10.65 -4.66 1.17
C GLU A 99 -10.66 -3.69 -0.01
N VAL A 100 -9.83 -2.64 0.06
CA VAL A 100 -9.75 -1.59 -0.96
C VAL A 100 -8.30 -1.41 -1.41
N LEU A 101 -8.04 -1.64 -2.70
CA LEU A 101 -6.76 -1.36 -3.34
C LEU A 101 -6.90 -0.13 -4.23
N ARG A 102 -6.19 0.96 -3.92
CA ARG A 102 -6.16 2.17 -4.73
C ARG A 102 -4.87 2.26 -5.51
N LEU A 103 -4.94 2.34 -6.83
CA LEU A 103 -3.81 2.56 -7.70
C LEU A 103 -3.84 4.01 -8.18
N ASN A 104 -3.04 4.85 -7.53
CA ASN A 104 -2.96 6.28 -7.80
C ASN A 104 -1.82 6.57 -8.79
N GLN A 105 -2.07 7.47 -9.74
CA GLN A 105 -1.01 8.02 -10.59
C GLN A 105 -0.53 9.33 -9.97
N LEU A 106 0.71 9.37 -9.50
CA LEU A 106 1.45 10.62 -9.34
C LEU A 106 2.31 10.80 -10.60
N ASP A 107 2.10 11.95 -11.23
CA ASP A 107 2.78 12.51 -12.40
C ASP A 107 2.22 12.15 -13.79
N LYS A 108 1.56 13.17 -14.38
CA LYS A 108 1.39 13.37 -15.82
C LYS A 108 2.78 13.53 -16.45
N GLY A 109 3.48 12.43 -16.77
CA GLY A 109 4.72 12.54 -17.54
C GLY A 109 5.69 11.38 -17.48
N ARG A 110 5.56 10.43 -16.54
CA ARG A 110 6.36 9.21 -16.53
C ARG A 110 5.46 8.00 -16.75
N THR A 111 5.36 7.58 -18.00
CA THR A 111 4.84 6.25 -18.34
C THR A 111 5.75 5.22 -17.69
N THR A 112 5.32 4.61 -16.60
CA THR A 112 5.90 3.35 -16.11
C THR A 112 5.55 2.28 -17.13
N SER A 113 6.35 2.19 -18.20
CA SER A 113 6.22 1.06 -19.12
C SER A 113 6.68 -0.19 -18.37
N PRO A 114 5.87 -1.27 -18.32
CA PRO A 114 6.23 -2.56 -17.74
C PRO A 114 7.39 -3.22 -18.51
N ARG A 115 7.77 -2.63 -19.66
CA ARG A 115 8.91 -3.04 -20.48
C ARG A 115 10.27 -2.66 -19.91
N ASN A 116 10.33 -1.88 -18.83
CA ASN A 116 11.59 -1.62 -18.15
C ASN A 116 11.87 -2.78 -17.17
N ASN A 117 12.89 -3.58 -17.47
CA ASN A 117 13.29 -4.85 -16.82
C ASN A 117 13.47 -4.80 -15.28
N ASN A 118 13.24 -3.68 -14.62
CA ASN A 118 13.37 -3.55 -13.17
C ASN A 118 12.10 -3.96 -12.41
N ASN A 119 10.91 -3.92 -13.04
CA ASN A 119 9.63 -4.15 -12.38
C ASN A 119 9.29 -5.64 -12.13
N ALA A 120 10.27 -6.54 -12.27
CA ALA A 120 10.08 -8.00 -12.22
C ALA A 120 9.58 -8.54 -10.87
N PHE A 121 9.67 -7.75 -9.78
CA PHE A 121 9.28 -8.20 -8.44
C PHE A 121 7.93 -7.68 -7.98
N VAL A 122 7.53 -6.47 -8.40
CA VAL A 122 6.32 -5.83 -7.86
C VAL A 122 5.06 -6.35 -8.54
N TRP A 123 5.04 -6.47 -9.87
CA TRP A 123 3.84 -6.94 -10.57
C TRP A 123 3.43 -8.36 -10.18
N PRO A 124 4.36 -9.33 -10.02
CA PRO A 124 4.01 -10.63 -9.45
C PRO A 124 3.46 -10.51 -8.02
N ALA A 125 4.09 -9.72 -7.14
CA ALA A 125 3.59 -9.54 -5.78
C ALA A 125 2.22 -8.85 -5.74
N MET A 126 1.94 -7.93 -6.66
CA MET A 126 0.65 -7.26 -6.81
C MET A 126 -0.41 -8.21 -7.37
N ARG A 127 -0.02 -9.11 -8.28
CA ARG A 127 -0.90 -10.18 -8.77
C ARG A 127 -1.23 -11.17 -7.66
N ASP A 128 -0.22 -11.63 -6.92
CA ASP A 128 -0.39 -12.52 -5.77
C ASP A 128 -1.28 -11.86 -4.71
N LEU A 129 -1.06 -10.57 -4.44
CA LEU A 129 -1.90 -9.80 -3.54
C LEU A 129 -3.36 -9.83 -3.99
N VAL A 130 -3.64 -9.64 -5.28
CA VAL A 130 -5.02 -9.63 -5.77
C VAL A 130 -5.64 -11.03 -5.76
N LEU A 131 -4.88 -12.07 -6.12
CA LEU A 131 -5.37 -13.45 -6.20
C LEU A 131 -5.56 -14.10 -4.82
N VAL A 132 -4.67 -13.83 -3.87
CA VAL A 132 -4.64 -14.51 -2.56
C VAL A 132 -5.51 -13.78 -1.53
N ASN A 133 -5.77 -12.49 -1.73
CA ASN A 133 -6.47 -11.65 -0.76
C ASN A 133 -7.99 -11.74 -0.98
N GLY A 134 -8.59 -12.82 -0.47
CA GLY A 134 -10.02 -13.11 -0.61
C GLY A 134 -10.98 -12.13 0.06
N ARG A 135 -10.48 -11.01 0.60
CA ARG A 135 -11.29 -9.91 1.17
C ARG A 135 -11.30 -8.67 0.28
N LEU A 136 -10.58 -8.69 -0.84
CA LEU A 136 -10.55 -7.57 -1.77
C LEU A 136 -11.94 -7.37 -2.38
N ARG A 137 -12.51 -6.20 -2.15
CA ARG A 137 -13.87 -5.82 -2.58
C ARG A 137 -13.88 -4.68 -3.58
N ARG A 138 -12.88 -3.79 -3.52
CA ARG A 138 -12.77 -2.65 -4.42
C ARG A 138 -11.35 -2.39 -4.92
N ILE A 139 -11.15 -2.30 -6.23
CA ILE A 139 -9.93 -1.86 -6.87
C ILE A 139 -10.27 -0.53 -7.54
N GLU A 140 -9.72 0.55 -7.01
CA GLU A 140 -9.85 1.88 -7.59
C GLU A 140 -8.63 2.14 -8.45
N MET A 141 -8.84 2.24 -9.75
CA MET A 141 -7.80 2.61 -10.71
C MET A 141 -7.96 4.09 -11.04
N GLY A 142 -6.95 4.90 -10.74
CA GLY A 142 -6.89 6.30 -11.18
C GLY A 142 -6.87 6.43 -12.70
N PHE A 143 -6.77 7.64 -13.25
CA PHE A 143 -6.72 7.85 -14.71
C PHE A 143 -5.48 7.15 -15.30
N MET A 144 -5.64 5.98 -15.91
CA MET A 144 -4.53 5.09 -16.31
C MET A 144 -4.01 5.47 -17.69
N GLY A 145 -3.02 6.36 -17.77
CA GLY A 145 -2.11 6.44 -18.92
C GLY A 145 -1.04 5.35 -18.94
N THR A 146 -1.15 4.35 -18.07
CA THR A 146 -0.12 3.33 -17.81
C THR A 146 -0.51 1.98 -18.39
N SER A 147 0.40 1.40 -19.16
CA SER A 147 0.37 -0.02 -19.53
C SER A 147 0.59 -0.89 -18.28
N PHE A 148 -0.39 -1.72 -17.92
CA PHE A 148 -0.27 -2.71 -16.86
C PHE A 148 0.52 -3.93 -17.31
N ASP A 149 1.01 -4.72 -16.35
CA ASP A 149 1.37 -6.10 -16.64
C ASP A 149 0.15 -6.84 -17.23
N PRO A 150 0.30 -7.55 -18.37
CA PRO A 150 -0.81 -8.19 -19.07
C PRO A 150 -1.55 -9.25 -18.24
N GLY A 151 -0.93 -9.80 -17.18
CA GLY A 151 -1.60 -10.73 -16.27
C GLY A 151 -2.15 -10.09 -14.99
N PHE A 152 -1.95 -8.80 -14.75
CA PHE A 152 -2.54 -8.11 -13.60
C PHE A 152 -4.05 -7.88 -13.78
N LEU A 153 -4.48 -7.36 -14.93
CA LEU A 153 -5.90 -7.11 -15.19
C LEU A 153 -6.74 -8.40 -15.18
N PRO A 154 -6.33 -9.50 -15.84
CA PRO A 154 -7.03 -10.77 -15.72
C PRO A 154 -7.13 -11.27 -14.27
N ALA A 155 -6.05 -11.16 -13.48
CA ALA A 155 -6.06 -11.54 -12.07
C ALA A 155 -7.02 -10.68 -11.23
N ALA A 156 -7.05 -9.37 -11.49
CA ALA A 156 -8.02 -8.45 -10.90
C ALA A 156 -9.45 -8.79 -11.32
N CYS A 157 -9.70 -9.19 -12.55
CA CYS A 157 -11.03 -9.66 -12.95
C CYS A 157 -11.41 -10.95 -12.20
N VAL A 158 -10.50 -11.93 -12.10
CA VAL A 158 -10.78 -13.21 -11.40
C VAL A 158 -11.05 -13.00 -9.91
N ALA A 159 -10.35 -12.07 -9.25
CA ALA A 159 -10.59 -11.79 -7.83
C ALA A 159 -11.97 -11.14 -7.55
N TYR A 160 -12.69 -10.67 -8.59
CA TYR A 160 -13.97 -9.96 -8.47
C TYR A 160 -15.20 -10.81 -8.80
N PHE A 161 -15.01 -12.02 -9.34
CA PHE A 161 -16.07 -12.96 -9.69
C PHE A 161 -15.95 -14.22 -8.84
#